data_AF-A0A8C6WCV3-F1
#
_entry.id   AF-A0A8C6WCV3-F1
#
_cell.length_a   1.000
_cell.length_b   1.000
_cell.length_c   1.000
_cell.angle_alpha   90.00
_cell.angle_beta   90.00
_cell.angle_gamma   90.00
#
_symmetry.space_group_name_H-M   'P 1'
#
loop_
_entity.id
_entity.type
_entity.pdbx_description
1 polymer ?
#
loop_
_entity_poly.entity_id
_entity_poly.type
_entity_poly.pdbx_seq_one_letter_code
_entity_poly.pdbx_strand_id
1 'polypeptide(L)'
;MGRGAAGWCCLVLWLPACVAAHGLRIHDYLYFQVLSPGDIRYIFTATPAKDFGGIFHTRYEQIHLVPAEPPEACGELSNGFFIQDQIALVERGYMIRRSLEQHGLPWAIISIPVNVTSIPTFELLQPPWTFW
;
A
#
# COMPACT_ATOMS: atom_id res chain seq x y z
N MET A 1 21.53 -73.72 14.17
CA MET A 1 20.53 -73.08 15.07
C MET A 1 21.28 -72.28 16.13
N GLY A 2 21.05 -70.97 16.24
CA GLY A 2 21.60 -70.16 17.34
C GLY A 2 22.02 -68.76 16.89
N ARG A 3 21.13 -67.80 17.09
CA ARG A 3 21.27 -66.37 16.77
C ARG A 3 22.31 -65.73 17.71
N GLY A 4 23.17 -64.86 17.17
CA GLY A 4 23.97 -63.90 17.93
C GLY A 4 23.64 -62.49 17.45
N ALA A 5 23.04 -61.69 18.33
CA ALA A 5 22.47 -60.39 18.02
C ALA A 5 23.56 -59.31 17.80
N ALA A 6 23.52 -58.65 16.64
CA ALA A 6 23.91 -57.24 16.52
C ALA A 6 22.67 -56.41 16.91
N GLY A 7 22.76 -55.39 17.77
CA GLY A 7 23.81 -54.39 17.79
C GLY A 7 23.24 -53.12 17.14
N TRP A 8 22.45 -52.40 17.93
CA TRP A 8 22.25 -50.96 17.95
C TRP A 8 21.55 -50.18 16.81
N CYS A 9 20.62 -49.35 17.30
CA CYS A 9 20.32 -47.98 16.88
C CYS A 9 19.95 -47.75 15.41
N CYS A 10 18.66 -47.89 15.12
CA CYS A 10 17.95 -46.96 14.24
C CYS A 10 16.47 -46.93 14.67
N LEU A 11 16.18 -46.19 15.75
CA LEU A 11 14.81 -45.78 16.05
C LEU A 11 14.41 -44.76 14.99
N VAL A 12 13.57 -45.22 14.07
CA VAL A 12 12.91 -44.45 13.02
C VAL A 12 12.05 -43.38 13.68
N LEU A 13 12.54 -42.13 13.72
CA LEU A 13 11.70 -40.95 13.93
C LEU A 13 11.47 -40.28 12.59
N TRP A 14 10.32 -40.62 12.03
CA TRP A 14 9.76 -40.10 10.79
C TRP A 14 9.11 -38.75 11.10
N LEU A 15 9.85 -37.66 10.92
CA LEU A 15 9.31 -36.29 10.93
C LEU A 15 10.15 -35.42 9.99
N PRO A 16 9.73 -35.21 8.73
CA PRO A 16 10.17 -34.04 8.00
C PRO A 16 9.37 -32.84 8.54
N ALA A 17 9.81 -32.27 9.65
CA ALA A 17 9.33 -30.99 10.15
C ALA A 17 9.92 -29.83 9.32
N CYS A 18 9.77 -29.88 8.00
CA CYS A 18 10.33 -28.87 7.09
C CYS A 18 9.42 -28.68 5.87
N VAL A 19 8.12 -28.42 6.03
CA VAL A 19 7.36 -27.87 4.90
C VAL A 19 6.34 -26.84 5.40
N ALA A 20 6.59 -25.60 4.97
CA ALA A 20 5.62 -24.53 4.81
C ALA A 20 5.03 -23.90 6.08
N ALA A 21 5.88 -23.19 6.82
CA ALA A 21 5.47 -21.88 7.30
C ALA A 21 5.26 -20.97 6.09
N HIS A 22 4.12 -21.09 5.41
CA HIS A 22 3.64 -20.04 4.52
C HIS A 22 3.47 -18.81 5.41
N GLY A 23 4.42 -17.88 5.31
CA GLY A 23 4.35 -16.61 6.00
C GLY A 23 3.01 -15.97 5.70
N LEU A 24 2.15 -15.90 6.71
CA LEU A 24 0.94 -15.08 6.72
C LEU A 24 1.39 -13.65 6.46
N ARG A 25 1.20 -13.20 5.22
CA ARG A 25 1.56 -11.88 4.73
C ARG A 25 0.52 -10.89 5.26
N ILE A 26 0.67 -10.48 6.53
CA ILE A 26 -0.11 -9.37 7.10
C ILE A 26 0.33 -8.13 6.33
N HIS A 27 -0.55 -7.60 5.48
CA HIS A 27 -0.34 -6.30 4.86
C HIS A 27 -1.09 -5.28 5.72
N ASP A 28 -0.34 -4.45 6.41
CA ASP A 28 -0.91 -3.25 7.02
C ASP A 28 -1.14 -2.23 5.91
N TYR A 29 -2.40 -2.10 5.48
CA TYR A 29 -2.78 -1.09 4.50
C TYR A 29 -2.74 0.30 5.14
N LEU A 30 -2.20 1.26 4.39
CA LEU A 30 -2.31 2.69 4.68
C LEU A 30 -3.58 3.22 4.00
N TYR A 31 -4.31 4.09 4.67
CA TYR A 31 -5.51 4.71 4.11
C TYR A 31 -5.30 6.22 4.00
N PHE A 32 -5.75 6.81 2.90
CA PHE A 32 -5.78 8.25 2.74
C PHE A 32 -7.12 8.70 2.18
N GLN A 33 -7.57 9.88 2.57
CA GLN A 33 -8.82 10.46 2.07
C GLN A 33 -8.51 11.67 1.20
N VAL A 34 -9.12 11.73 0.02
CA VAL A 34 -9.13 12.97 -0.76
C VAL A 34 -10.17 13.92 -0.18
N LEU A 35 -9.78 15.16 0.10
CA LEU A 35 -10.64 16.23 0.61
C LEU A 35 -11.17 17.12 -0.53
N SER A 36 -10.34 17.34 -1.55
CA SER A 36 -10.64 18.13 -2.76
C SER A 36 -9.87 17.60 -3.98
N PRO A 37 -10.48 17.56 -5.18
CA PRO A 37 -11.85 17.99 -5.51
C PRO A 37 -12.94 17.03 -4.99
N GLY A 38 -14.20 17.48 -5.00
CA GLY A 38 -15.32 16.80 -4.33
C GLY A 38 -15.83 15.55 -5.03
N ASP A 39 -15.63 15.44 -6.34
CA ASP A 39 -16.01 14.31 -7.20
C ASP A 39 -15.22 13.02 -6.90
N ILE A 40 -14.01 13.15 -6.38
CA ILE A 40 -13.15 12.03 -5.96
C ILE A 40 -12.91 11.98 -4.45
N ARG A 41 -13.82 12.55 -3.64
CA ARG A 41 -13.76 12.56 -2.16
C ARG A 41 -14.03 11.18 -1.56
N TYR A 42 -13.09 10.27 -1.78
CA TYR A 42 -13.11 8.88 -1.34
C TYR A 42 -11.92 8.58 -0.42
N ILE A 43 -12.01 7.45 0.27
CA ILE A 43 -10.93 6.84 1.02
C ILE A 43 -10.27 5.80 0.12
N PHE A 44 -8.98 5.99 -0.13
CA PHE A 44 -8.15 5.12 -0.94
C PHE A 44 -7.22 4.29 -0.07
N THR A 45 -6.89 3.11 -0.55
CA THR A 45 -5.87 2.23 0.03
C THR A 45 -4.53 2.46 -0.65
N ALA A 46 -3.48 2.50 0.16
CA ALA A 46 -2.09 2.54 -0.27
C ALA A 46 -1.32 1.44 0.46
N THR A 47 -0.47 0.72 -0.26
CA THR A 47 0.43 -0.26 0.34
C THR A 47 1.79 0.42 0.54
N PRO A 48 2.26 0.59 1.78
CA PRO A 48 3.61 1.09 2.02
C PRO A 48 4.66 0.20 1.36
N ALA A 49 5.77 0.81 0.96
CA ALA A 49 6.93 0.07 0.49
C ALA A 49 7.46 -0.85 1.60
N LYS A 50 7.90 -2.05 1.20
CA LYS A 50 8.29 -3.10 2.16
C LYS A 50 9.63 -2.80 2.84
N ASP A 51 10.57 -2.27 2.08
CA ASP A 51 12.00 -2.21 2.38
C ASP A 51 12.61 -0.82 2.15
N PHE A 52 11.81 0.17 1.76
CA PHE A 52 12.27 1.54 1.56
C PHE A 52 11.21 2.57 1.99
N GLY A 53 11.64 3.82 2.10
CA GLY A 53 10.78 4.93 2.53
C GLY A 53 10.75 5.10 4.05
N GLY A 54 9.93 6.07 4.50
CA GLY A 54 9.70 6.34 5.91
C GLY A 54 8.42 5.66 6.42
N ILE A 55 8.25 5.64 7.73
CA ILE A 55 7.02 5.15 8.37
C ILE A 55 6.07 6.34 8.57
N PHE A 56 4.80 6.18 8.19
CA PHE A 56 3.76 7.20 8.36
C PHE A 56 3.20 7.19 9.79
N HIS A 57 4.00 7.64 10.77
CA HIS A 57 3.53 7.79 12.16
C HIS A 57 2.77 9.11 12.39
N THR A 58 3.06 10.13 11.60
CA THR A 58 2.47 11.46 11.73
C THR A 58 1.28 11.60 10.80
N ARG A 59 0.18 12.14 11.34
CA ARG A 59 -1.00 12.49 10.55
C ARG A 59 -0.81 13.84 9.86
N TYR A 60 -0.96 13.83 8.55
CA TYR A 60 -1.11 15.01 7.72
C TYR A 60 -2.60 15.24 7.46
N GLU A 61 -3.14 16.36 7.95
CA GLU A 61 -4.56 16.69 7.76
C GLU A 61 -4.83 17.26 6.37
N GLN A 62 -3.90 18.05 5.83
CA GLN A 62 -4.00 18.68 4.52
C GLN A 62 -2.61 18.71 3.87
N ILE A 63 -2.37 17.77 2.96
CA ILE A 63 -1.14 17.73 2.14
C ILE A 63 -1.53 17.64 0.66
N HIS A 64 -0.69 18.20 -0.21
CA HIS A 64 -0.94 18.17 -1.65
C HIS A 64 -0.47 16.85 -2.25
N LEU A 65 -1.36 16.25 -3.04
CA LEU A 65 -1.07 15.12 -3.91
C LEU A 65 -0.91 15.66 -5.33
N VAL A 66 0.34 15.79 -5.76
CA VAL A 66 0.76 16.52 -6.97
C VAL A 66 1.07 15.52 -8.08
N PRO A 67 0.41 15.59 -9.26
CA PRO A 67 0.75 14.73 -10.40
C PRO A 67 2.20 14.96 -10.85
N ALA A 68 2.98 13.88 -10.91
CA ALA A 68 4.35 13.92 -11.41
C ALA A 68 4.37 14.16 -12.93
N GLU A 69 5.38 14.90 -13.40
CA GLU A 69 5.63 15.13 -14.82
C GLU A 69 7.12 14.87 -15.14
N PRO A 70 7.44 13.76 -15.83
CA PRO A 70 6.52 12.85 -16.52
C PRO A 70 5.77 11.88 -15.58
N PRO A 71 4.60 11.34 -15.96
CA PRO A 71 3.74 10.52 -15.09
C PRO A 71 4.42 9.28 -14.50
N GLU A 72 5.33 8.67 -15.23
CA GLU A 72 6.09 7.48 -14.82
C GLU A 72 7.16 7.79 -13.76
N ALA A 73 7.57 9.05 -13.63
CA ALA A 73 8.63 9.50 -12.71
C ALA A 73 9.96 8.70 -12.81
N CYS A 74 10.23 8.09 -13.97
CA CYS A 74 11.46 7.33 -14.23
C CYS A 74 12.69 8.23 -14.49
N GLY A 75 12.48 9.54 -14.66
CA GLY A 75 13.52 10.53 -14.96
C GLY A 75 13.40 11.78 -14.08
N GLU A 76 14.03 12.88 -14.53
CA GLU A 76 13.95 14.17 -13.84
C GLU A 76 12.52 14.74 -13.92
N LEU A 77 12.02 15.20 -12.78
CA LEU A 77 10.68 15.76 -12.68
C LEU A 77 10.70 17.23 -13.08
N SER A 78 10.05 17.54 -14.20
CA SER A 78 9.93 18.91 -14.73
C SER A 78 9.20 19.86 -13.76
N ASN A 79 8.30 19.32 -12.95
CA ASN A 79 7.52 20.05 -11.95
C ASN A 79 7.97 19.75 -10.51
N GLY A 80 9.22 19.27 -10.32
CA GLY A 80 9.77 18.86 -9.03
C GLY A 80 9.66 19.93 -7.93
N PHE A 81 9.65 21.22 -8.29
CA PHE A 81 9.42 22.32 -7.36
C PHE A 81 8.07 22.23 -6.62
N PHE A 82 7.00 21.80 -7.28
CA PHE A 82 5.69 21.64 -6.64
C PHE A 82 5.61 20.40 -5.75
N ILE A 83 6.52 19.45 -5.95
CA ILE A 83 6.56 18.17 -5.24
C ILE A 83 7.38 18.28 -3.94
N GLN A 84 8.21 19.32 -3.81
CA GLN A 84 8.99 19.54 -2.59
C GLN A 84 8.07 19.67 -1.37
N ASP A 85 8.32 18.84 -0.35
CA ASP A 85 7.50 18.72 0.87
C ASP A 85 6.03 18.32 0.64
N GLN A 86 5.70 17.80 -0.55
CA GLN A 86 4.39 17.28 -0.93
C GLN A 86 4.48 15.80 -1.34
N ILE A 87 3.35 15.19 -1.69
CA ILE A 87 3.29 13.80 -2.13
C ILE A 87 3.14 13.78 -3.65
N ALA A 88 4.03 13.05 -4.33
CA ALA A 88 3.94 12.84 -5.78
C ALA A 88 2.92 11.76 -6.14
N LEU A 89 2.10 12.03 -7.15
CA LEU A 89 1.16 11.10 -7.77
C LEU A 89 1.74 10.65 -9.11
N VAL A 90 2.14 9.38 -9.16
CA VAL A 90 2.65 8.73 -10.38
C VAL A 90 1.54 8.05 -11.17
N GLU A 91 1.86 7.54 -12.36
CA GLU A 91 0.98 6.98 -13.39
C GLU A 91 -0.15 6.06 -12.87
N ARG A 92 0.14 5.22 -11.86
CA ARG A 92 -0.84 4.26 -11.28
C ARG A 92 -2.04 4.94 -10.61
N GLY A 93 -1.97 6.23 -10.33
CA GLY A 93 -3.05 7.05 -9.78
C GLY A 93 -3.99 7.64 -10.83
N TYR A 94 -4.16 6.98 -11.98
CA TYR A 94 -4.87 7.52 -13.16
C TYR A 94 -6.23 8.16 -12.85
N MET A 95 -7.07 7.54 -12.01
CA MET A 95 -8.40 8.09 -11.71
C MET A 95 -8.34 9.43 -10.98
N ILE A 96 -7.39 9.59 -10.06
CA ILE A 96 -7.16 10.86 -9.35
C ILE A 96 -6.58 11.88 -10.33
N ARG A 97 -5.58 11.47 -11.14
CA ARG A 97 -4.96 12.35 -12.16
C ARG A 97 -6.00 12.88 -13.15
N ARG A 98 -6.87 12.00 -13.67
CA ARG A 98 -7.93 12.36 -14.62
C ARG A 98 -8.89 13.39 -14.03
N SER A 99 -9.31 13.22 -12.77
CA SER A 99 -10.17 14.20 -12.10
C SER A 99 -9.47 15.56 -11.97
N LEU A 100 -8.20 15.58 -11.56
CA LEU A 100 -7.41 16.83 -11.49
C LEU A 100 -7.30 17.53 -12.85
N GLU A 101 -7.01 16.79 -13.92
CA GLU A 101 -6.94 17.31 -15.29
C GLU A 101 -8.30 17.88 -15.76
N GLN A 102 -9.39 17.16 -15.49
CA GLN A 102 -10.75 17.60 -15.84
C GLN A 102 -11.17 18.89 -15.11
N HIS A 103 -10.72 19.05 -13.86
CA HIS A 103 -10.99 20.24 -13.06
C HIS A 103 -9.94 21.37 -13.26
N GLY A 104 -8.89 21.14 -14.05
CA GLY A 104 -7.79 22.09 -14.21
C GLY A 104 -7.04 22.39 -12.91
N LEU A 105 -6.98 21.41 -12.00
CA LEU A 105 -6.38 21.57 -10.68
C LEU A 105 -4.92 21.05 -10.68
N PRO A 106 -3.99 21.80 -10.08
CA PRO A 106 -2.57 21.41 -10.06
C PRO A 106 -2.26 20.30 -9.02
N TRP A 107 -3.16 20.06 -8.05
CA TRP A 107 -3.01 19.01 -7.04
C TRP A 107 -4.35 18.70 -6.36
N ALA A 108 -4.44 17.50 -5.76
CA ALA A 108 -5.51 17.17 -4.82
C ALA A 108 -5.09 17.51 -3.39
N ILE A 109 -6.04 17.81 -2.51
CA ILE A 109 -5.78 17.95 -1.07
C ILE A 109 -6.18 16.63 -0.41
N ILE A 110 -5.27 16.00 0.34
CA ILE A 110 -5.52 14.72 1.00
C ILE A 110 -5.19 14.76 2.49
N SER A 111 -5.76 13.80 3.25
CA SER A 111 -5.34 13.46 4.61
C SER A 111 -4.78 12.04 4.67
N ILE A 112 -3.65 11.84 5.36
CA ILE A 112 -2.95 10.55 5.48
C ILE A 112 -2.12 10.49 6.77
N PRO A 113 -2.08 9.35 7.50
CA PRO A 113 -3.04 8.24 7.44
C PRO A 113 -4.43 8.62 7.97
N VAL A 114 -5.44 7.93 7.44
CA VAL A 114 -6.81 7.89 7.99
C VAL A 114 -6.98 6.62 8.80
N ASN A 115 -7.55 6.74 10.00
CA ASN A 115 -7.87 5.58 10.82
C ASN A 115 -9.25 5.03 10.44
N VAL A 116 -9.28 3.84 9.83
CA VAL A 116 -10.50 3.16 9.39
C VAL A 116 -10.85 1.92 10.22
N THR A 117 -10.10 1.64 11.28
CA THR A 117 -10.23 0.39 12.08
C THR A 117 -11.62 0.21 12.70
N SER A 118 -12.32 1.31 12.98
CA SER A 118 -13.66 1.32 13.57
C SER A 118 -14.78 1.58 12.56
N ILE A 119 -14.47 1.68 11.26
CA ILE A 119 -15.44 1.96 10.21
C ILE A 119 -15.71 0.65 9.46
N PRO A 120 -16.95 0.14 9.46
CA PRO A 120 -17.25 -1.07 8.72
C PRO A 120 -17.12 -0.83 7.22
N THR A 121 -16.75 -1.86 6.47
CA THR A 121 -16.38 -1.74 5.05
C THR A 121 -17.46 -1.13 4.16
N PHE A 122 -18.74 -1.34 4.52
CA PHE A 122 -19.90 -0.81 3.80
C PHE A 122 -20.16 0.69 4.04
N GLU A 123 -19.59 1.26 5.12
CA GLU A 123 -19.64 2.69 5.43
C GLU A 123 -18.39 3.43 4.93
N LEU A 124 -17.37 2.69 4.49
CA LEU A 124 -16.20 3.31 3.86
C LEU A 124 -16.62 3.94 2.52
N LEU A 125 -16.33 5.22 2.38
CA LEU A 125 -16.46 5.97 1.12
C LEU A 125 -15.40 5.50 0.12
N GLN A 126 -15.49 4.26 -0.35
CA GLN A 126 -14.56 3.71 -1.32
C GLN A 126 -14.92 4.20 -2.72
N PRO A 127 -13.92 4.34 -3.62
CA PRO A 127 -14.20 4.70 -5.00
C PRO A 127 -15.06 3.61 -5.67
N PRO A 128 -16.06 3.96 -6.47
CA PRO A 128 -16.97 2.98 -7.07
C PRO A 128 -16.29 2.04 -8.08
N TRP A 129 -15.07 2.37 -8.52
CA TRP A 129 -14.28 1.57 -9.47
C TRP A 129 -13.34 0.56 -8.81
N THR A 130 -13.41 0.35 -7.49
CA THR A 130 -12.57 -0.65 -6.78
C THR A 130 -13.12 -2.07 -6.84
N PHE A 131 -14.37 -2.27 -7.27
CA PHE A 131 -14.99 -3.59 -7.39
C PHE A 131 -14.95 -4.10 -8.83
N TRP A 132 -13.80 -4.62 -9.28
CA TRP A 132 -13.69 -5.45 -10.50
C TRP A 132 -12.58 -6.50 -10.33
#